data_AF-A0A6A3P7W4-F1
#
_entry.id   AF-A0A6A3P7W4-F1
#
_cell.length_a   1.000
_cell.length_b   1.000
_cell.length_c   1.000
_cell.angle_alpha   90.00
_cell.angle_beta   90.00
_cell.angle_gamma   90.00
#
_symmetry.space_group_name_H-M   'P 1'
#
loop_
_entity.id
_entity.type
_entity.pdbx_description
1 polymer ?
#
loop_
_entity_poly.entity_id
_entity_poly.type
_entity_poly.pdbx_seq_one_letter_code
_entity_poly.pdbx_strand_id
1 'polypeptide(L)'
;MQLRRELEGSWAPTRAFSFDGSTSDLALQLYARFKAGDTLSSIPDTVTSQLSDANVALDDLDGFAQRAVVWDSGFALTPTNDVKQIWMLDGRSMAKIALTLDEYEATTCTAFDCAQPDGTTAHNNNVCTGTQQFG
;
A
#
# COMPACT_ATOMS: atom_id res chain seq x y z
N MET A 1 5.69 -11.93 25.57
CA MET A 1 4.50 -11.07 25.40
C MET A 1 4.15 -11.11 23.93
N GLN A 2 3.15 -11.91 23.55
CA GLN A 2 2.89 -12.26 22.15
C GLN A 2 1.66 -11.47 21.69
N LEU A 3 1.89 -10.35 21.02
CA LEU A 3 0.85 -9.58 20.34
C LEU A 3 0.46 -10.32 19.05
N ARG A 4 -0.21 -11.49 19.19
CA ARG A 4 -1.04 -11.99 18.09
C ARG A 4 -2.35 -11.23 18.16
N ARG A 5 -2.49 -10.22 17.32
CA ARG A 5 -3.81 -9.69 16.99
C ARG A 5 -4.47 -10.76 16.12
N GLU A 6 -5.28 -11.62 16.72
CA GLU A 6 -6.21 -12.44 15.95
C GLU A 6 -7.13 -11.48 15.21
N LEU A 7 -7.04 -11.49 13.88
CA LEU A 7 -7.93 -10.76 12.98
C LEU A 7 -9.28 -11.48 12.93
N GLU A 8 -9.96 -11.62 14.07
CA GLU A 8 -11.34 -12.11 14.12
C GLU A 8 -12.29 -10.95 13.83
N GLY A 9 -12.77 -10.91 12.58
CA GLY A 9 -13.75 -9.94 12.09
C GLY A 9 -13.61 -9.74 10.58
N SER A 10 -14.71 -9.85 9.83
CA SER A 10 -14.76 -9.89 8.35
C SER A 10 -14.43 -8.55 7.68
N TRP A 11 -13.25 -7.98 7.94
CA TRP A 11 -12.76 -6.80 7.23
C TRP A 11 -12.09 -7.18 5.90
N ALA A 12 -11.66 -8.44 5.75
CA ALA A 12 -11.10 -8.96 4.52
C ALA A 12 -12.23 -9.11 3.46
N PRO A 13 -12.12 -8.47 2.29
CA PRO A 13 -13.12 -8.58 1.24
C PRO A 13 -13.36 -10.05 0.84
N THR A 14 -14.62 -10.45 0.81
CA THR A 14 -15.08 -11.83 0.54
C THR A 14 -15.15 -12.19 -0.95
N ARG A 15 -14.70 -11.31 -1.85
CA ARG A 15 -14.73 -11.56 -3.30
C ARG A 15 -13.54 -12.41 -3.72
N ALA A 16 -13.71 -13.18 -4.80
CA ALA A 16 -12.61 -13.84 -5.49
C ALA A 16 -11.62 -12.77 -5.97
N PHE A 17 -10.53 -12.62 -5.24
CA PHE A 17 -9.46 -11.68 -5.53
C PHE A 17 -8.47 -12.33 -6.51
N SER A 18 -8.13 -11.62 -7.59
CA SER A 18 -7.14 -12.02 -8.60
C SER A 18 -6.04 -10.96 -8.66
N PHE A 19 -4.78 -11.38 -8.55
CA PHE A 19 -3.62 -10.50 -8.70
C PHE A 19 -3.26 -10.36 -10.18
N ASP A 20 -4.15 -9.73 -10.94
CA ASP A 20 -4.01 -9.50 -12.39
C ASP A 20 -3.88 -8.01 -12.76
N GLY A 21 -3.75 -7.14 -11.75
CA GLY A 21 -3.65 -5.69 -11.94
C GLY A 21 -4.99 -4.99 -12.15
N SER A 22 -6.13 -5.68 -12.05
CA SER A 22 -7.47 -5.08 -12.21
C SER A 22 -8.03 -4.40 -10.96
N THR A 23 -7.32 -4.45 -9.83
CA THR A 23 -7.77 -3.90 -8.55
C THR A 23 -6.69 -3.05 -7.88
N SER A 24 -7.12 -1.95 -7.27
CA SER A 24 -6.27 -1.03 -6.50
C SER A 24 -6.25 -1.35 -5.00
N ASP A 25 -6.89 -2.44 -4.56
CA ASP A 25 -6.88 -2.87 -3.16
C ASP A 25 -5.55 -3.57 -2.82
N LEU A 26 -4.49 -2.78 -2.69
CA LEU A 26 -3.13 -3.27 -2.45
C LEU A 26 -3.02 -3.98 -1.10
N ALA A 27 -3.75 -3.54 -0.08
CA ALA A 27 -3.74 -4.19 1.23
C ALA A 27 -4.27 -5.63 1.13
N LEU A 28 -5.40 -5.84 0.45
CA LEU A 28 -5.91 -7.18 0.20
C LEU A 28 -4.97 -8.00 -0.68
N GLN A 29 -4.36 -7.38 -1.69
CA GLN A 29 -3.37 -8.04 -2.55
C GLN A 29 -2.23 -8.63 -1.73
N LEU A 30 -1.59 -7.82 -0.89
CA LEU A 30 -0.46 -8.27 -0.07
C LEU A 30 -0.87 -9.33 0.95
N TYR A 31 -2.06 -9.20 1.54
CA TYR A 31 -2.60 -10.18 2.48
C TYR A 31 -2.91 -11.53 1.81
N ALA A 32 -3.54 -11.52 0.63
CA ALA A 32 -3.88 -12.73 -0.11
C ALA A 32 -2.63 -13.54 -0.48
N ARG A 33 -1.54 -12.87 -0.88
CA ARG A 33 -0.25 -13.52 -1.17
C ARG A 33 0.38 -14.15 0.06
N PHE A 34 0.32 -13.45 1.20
CA PHE A 34 0.74 -14.03 2.47
C PHE A 34 -0.06 -15.31 2.80
N LYS A 35 -1.38 -15.29 2.63
CA LYS A 35 -2.24 -16.47 2.84
C LYS A 35 -1.94 -17.61 1.88
N ALA A 36 -1.49 -17.31 0.66
CA ALA A 36 -1.06 -18.30 -0.34
C ALA A 36 0.32 -18.91 -0.04
N GLY A 37 1.08 -18.36 0.93
CA GLY A 37 2.42 -18.82 1.28
C GLY A 37 3.53 -18.27 0.39
N ASP A 38 3.26 -17.22 -0.38
CA ASP A 38 4.25 -16.58 -1.24
C ASP A 38 5.39 -15.98 -0.41
N THR A 39 6.62 -16.09 -0.92
CA THR A 39 7.83 -15.50 -0.33
C THR A 39 8.40 -14.40 -1.23
N LEU A 40 9.17 -13.50 -0.64
CA LEU A 40 9.89 -12.46 -1.38
C LEU A 40 11.10 -13.10 -2.06
N SER A 41 11.25 -12.94 -3.38
CA SER A 41 12.36 -13.54 -4.14
C SER A 41 13.70 -12.84 -3.91
N SER A 42 13.66 -11.55 -3.56
CA SER A 42 14.82 -10.71 -3.28
C SER A 42 14.38 -9.50 -2.48
N ILE A 43 15.32 -8.88 -1.76
CA ILE A 43 15.02 -7.78 -0.84
C ILE A 43 16.01 -6.65 -1.11
N PRO A 44 15.53 -5.48 -1.55
CA PRO A 44 16.39 -4.34 -1.82
C PRO A 44 17.14 -3.87 -0.57
N ASP A 45 18.38 -3.45 -0.72
CA ASP A 45 19.22 -2.93 0.38
C ASP A 45 18.54 -1.77 1.12
N THR A 46 17.78 -0.93 0.41
CA THR A 46 16.99 0.16 1.01
C THR A 46 16.00 -0.35 2.06
N VAL A 47 15.33 -1.47 1.81
CA VAL A 47 14.38 -2.10 2.75
C VAL A 47 15.14 -2.59 3.97
N THR A 48 16.25 -3.30 3.76
CA THR A 48 17.09 -3.84 4.83
C THR A 48 17.68 -2.74 5.71
N SER A 49 18.12 -1.62 5.11
CA SER A 49 18.65 -0.46 5.83
C SER A 49 17.58 0.19 6.72
N GLN A 50 16.38 0.42 6.19
CA GLN A 50 15.29 1.03 6.97
C GLN A 50 14.89 0.16 8.18
N LEU A 51 14.82 -1.16 7.99
CA LEU A 51 14.53 -2.08 9.08
C LEU A 51 15.66 -2.12 10.11
N SER A 52 16.91 -2.06 9.65
CA SER A 52 18.09 -2.01 10.54
C SER A 52 18.12 -0.75 11.39
N ASP A 53 17.75 0.41 10.82
CA ASP A 53 17.63 1.68 11.56
C ASP A 53 16.57 1.61 12.67
N ALA A 54 15.53 0.78 12.47
CA ALA A 54 14.50 0.48 13.46
C ALA A 54 14.85 -0.70 14.39
N ASN A 55 16.02 -1.32 14.23
CA ASN A 55 16.45 -2.53 14.93
C ASN A 55 15.43 -3.68 14.83
N VAL A 56 14.89 -3.89 13.63
CA VAL A 56 13.94 -4.95 13.29
C VAL A 56 14.58 -5.84 12.22
N ALA A 57 14.58 -7.16 12.40
CA ALA A 57 14.91 -8.07 11.30
C ALA A 57 13.66 -8.32 10.47
N LEU A 58 13.81 -8.44 9.16
CA LEU A 58 12.68 -8.74 8.29
C LEU A 58 12.00 -10.07 8.64
N ASP A 59 12.79 -11.09 9.00
CA ASP A 59 12.27 -12.41 9.37
C ASP A 59 11.45 -12.38 10.68
N ASP A 60 11.55 -11.29 11.47
CA ASP A 60 10.69 -11.07 12.64
C ASP A 60 9.27 -10.60 12.25
N LEU A 61 9.09 -10.12 11.01
CA LEU A 61 7.82 -9.66 10.48
C LEU A 61 7.04 -10.84 9.86
N ASP A 62 5.71 -10.83 10.02
CA ASP A 62 4.87 -11.76 9.28
C ASP A 62 4.91 -11.44 7.76
N GLY A 63 4.55 -12.42 6.94
CA GLY A 63 4.65 -12.26 5.49
C GLY A 63 3.73 -11.17 4.92
N PHE A 64 2.76 -10.62 5.66
CA PHE A 64 2.00 -9.45 5.22
C PHE A 64 2.81 -8.17 5.52
N ALA A 65 3.33 -8.03 6.73
CA ALA A 65 4.17 -6.92 7.15
C ALA A 65 5.46 -6.82 6.32
N GLN A 66 6.10 -7.94 5.98
CA GLN A 66 7.25 -7.96 5.07
C GLN A 66 6.94 -7.27 3.73
N ARG A 67 5.78 -7.57 3.14
CA ARG A 67 5.37 -6.97 1.85
C ARG A 67 4.92 -5.53 2.00
N ALA A 68 4.29 -5.18 3.12
CA ALA A 68 3.91 -3.80 3.42
C ALA A 68 5.15 -2.90 3.51
N VAL A 69 6.21 -3.35 4.17
CA VAL A 69 7.48 -2.60 4.22
C VAL A 69 8.09 -2.44 2.83
N VAL A 70 8.12 -3.50 2.01
CA VAL A 70 8.61 -3.42 0.62
C VAL A 70 7.85 -2.34 -0.17
N TRP A 71 6.52 -2.29 -0.03
CA TRP A 71 5.68 -1.27 -0.63
C TRP A 71 6.02 0.15 -0.14
N ASP A 72 6.04 0.35 1.18
CA ASP A 72 6.33 1.65 1.79
C ASP A 72 7.74 2.16 1.45
N SER A 73 8.69 1.25 1.22
CA SER A 73 10.05 1.58 0.79
C SER A 73 10.17 1.95 -0.70
N GLY A 74 9.10 1.93 -1.50
CA GLY A 74 9.16 2.27 -2.92
C GLY A 74 9.33 1.11 -3.87
N PHE A 75 8.86 -0.08 -3.51
CA PHE A 75 8.93 -1.23 -4.37
C PHE A 75 7.57 -1.95 -4.50
N ALA A 76 7.24 -2.40 -5.70
CA ALA A 76 6.06 -3.23 -5.96
C ALA A 76 6.47 -4.70 -6.16
N LEU A 77 5.52 -5.60 -5.88
CA LEU A 77 5.63 -7.01 -6.27
C LEU A 77 4.95 -7.25 -7.61
N THR A 78 5.64 -7.92 -8.52
CA THR A 78 5.03 -8.44 -9.76
C THR A 78 4.19 -9.69 -9.46
N PRO A 79 3.32 -10.14 -10.38
CA PRO A 79 2.59 -11.40 -10.21
C PRO A 79 3.51 -12.62 -9.96
N THR A 80 4.75 -12.56 -10.45
CA THR A 80 5.79 -13.58 -10.26
C THR A 80 6.60 -13.45 -8.96
N ASN A 81 6.17 -12.58 -8.02
CA ASN A 81 6.88 -12.26 -6.76
C ASN A 81 8.22 -11.52 -6.94
N ASP A 82 8.47 -10.91 -8.10
CA ASP A 82 9.66 -10.09 -8.29
C ASP A 82 9.46 -8.72 -7.65
N VAL A 83 10.48 -8.24 -6.93
CA VAL A 83 10.49 -6.89 -6.36
C VAL A 83 10.99 -5.91 -7.42
N LYS A 84 10.19 -4.88 -7.73
CA LYS A 84 10.51 -3.85 -8.73
C LYS A 84 10.40 -2.46 -8.11
N GLN A 85 11.39 -1.61 -8.37
CA GLN A 85 11.40 -0.24 -7.87
C GLN A 85 10.32 0.61 -8.57
N ILE A 86 9.60 1.38 -7.76
CA ILE A 86 8.64 2.39 -8.22
C ILE A 86 9.38 3.73 -8.27
N TRP A 87 9.34 4.38 -9.42
CA TRP A 87 9.91 5.72 -9.60
C TRP A 87 8.80 6.75 -9.44
N MET A 88 8.86 7.46 -8.33
CA MET A 88 7.97 8.57 -8.05
C MET A 88 8.40 9.83 -8.82
N LEU A 89 7.43 10.64 -9.23
CA LEU A 89 7.68 11.94 -9.85
C LEU A 89 8.56 12.80 -8.94
N ASP A 90 9.55 13.47 -9.52
CA ASP A 90 10.51 14.36 -8.84
C ASP A 90 11.26 13.73 -7.64
N GLY A 91 11.40 12.39 -7.61
CA GLY A 91 12.11 11.70 -6.54
C GLY A 91 11.40 11.74 -5.18
N ARG A 92 10.08 11.99 -5.16
CA ARG A 92 9.27 11.94 -3.94
C ARG A 92 9.30 10.54 -3.32
N SER A 93 9.20 10.44 -2.00
CA SER A 93 9.04 9.13 -1.33
C SER A 93 7.63 8.58 -1.56
N MET A 94 7.44 7.25 -1.48
CA MET A 94 6.09 6.63 -1.47
C MET A 94 5.18 7.20 -0.38
N ALA A 95 5.74 7.60 0.77
CA ALA A 95 5.00 8.28 1.82
C ALA A 95 4.34 9.62 1.40
N LYS A 96 4.69 10.14 0.21
CA LYS A 96 4.15 11.39 -0.37
C LYS A 96 3.34 11.15 -1.66
N ILE A 97 2.83 9.94 -1.86
CA ILE A 97 1.92 9.63 -2.99
C ILE A 97 0.59 10.39 -2.87
N ALA A 98 0.16 10.73 -1.66
CA ALA A 98 -1.09 11.46 -1.47
C ALA A 98 -1.01 12.84 -2.13
N LEU A 99 -1.88 13.08 -3.10
CA LEU A 99 -2.14 14.42 -3.65
C LEU A 99 -2.79 15.26 -2.56
N THR A 100 -2.45 16.54 -2.51
CA THR A 100 -3.23 17.52 -1.77
C THR A 100 -4.64 17.64 -2.37
N LEU A 101 -5.61 18.12 -1.58
CA LEU A 101 -6.96 18.38 -2.09
C LEU A 101 -6.90 19.33 -3.29
N ASP A 102 -6.10 20.40 -3.19
CA ASP A 102 -5.91 21.36 -4.27
C ASP A 102 -5.31 20.71 -5.54
N GLU A 103 -4.30 19.85 -5.42
CA GLU A 103 -3.72 19.13 -6.57
C GLU A 103 -4.74 18.17 -7.20
N TYR A 104 -5.58 17.54 -6.39
CA TYR A 104 -6.61 16.61 -6.85
C TYR A 104 -7.75 17.35 -7.57
N GLU A 105 -8.24 18.45 -6.99
CA GLU A 105 -9.33 19.29 -7.52
C GLU A 105 -8.87 20.28 -8.61
N ALA A 106 -7.57 20.50 -8.78
CA ALA A 106 -7.03 21.24 -9.93
C ALA A 106 -7.28 20.51 -11.27
N THR A 107 -7.64 19.22 -11.21
CA THR A 107 -8.13 18.46 -12.35
C THR A 107 -9.67 18.54 -12.43
N THR A 108 -10.33 17.63 -13.17
CA THR A 108 -11.79 17.51 -13.14
C THR A 108 -12.29 16.58 -12.02
N CYS A 109 -11.43 16.20 -11.09
CA CYS A 109 -11.76 15.28 -10.01
C CYS A 109 -12.41 16.00 -8.82
N THR A 110 -13.27 15.30 -8.08
CA THR A 110 -13.95 15.85 -6.89
C THR A 110 -13.73 14.97 -5.68
N ALA A 111 -13.57 15.59 -4.51
CA ALA A 111 -13.46 14.87 -3.25
C ALA A 111 -14.82 14.71 -2.56
N PHE A 112 -14.88 13.77 -1.62
CA PHE A 112 -15.98 13.59 -0.68
C PHE A 112 -15.47 13.73 0.75
N ASP A 113 -16.20 14.49 1.56
CA ASP A 113 -15.83 14.78 2.93
C ASP A 113 -16.23 13.64 3.88
N CYS A 114 -15.23 13.09 4.54
CA CYS A 114 -15.36 12.06 5.56
C CYS A 114 -15.10 12.68 6.94
N ALA A 115 -16.17 13.04 7.64
CA ALA A 115 -16.08 13.52 9.02
C ALA A 115 -15.49 12.44 9.93
N GLN A 116 -14.39 12.76 10.59
CA GLN A 116 -13.72 11.89 11.55
C GLN A 116 -14.33 12.05 12.95
N PRO A 117 -14.18 11.04 13.83
CA PRO A 117 -14.71 11.10 15.19
C PRO A 117 -14.18 12.26 16.06
N ASP A 118 -13.00 12.78 15.72
CA ASP A 118 -12.37 13.92 16.40
C ASP A 118 -12.84 15.29 15.86
N GLY A 119 -13.78 15.30 14.90
CA GLY A 119 -14.31 16.50 14.27
C GLY A 119 -13.46 17.04 13.13
N THR A 120 -12.33 16.39 12.81
CA THR A 120 -11.56 16.71 11.60
C THR A 120 -12.25 16.17 10.35
N THR A 121 -12.03 16.81 9.21
CA THR A 121 -12.51 16.32 7.92
C THR A 121 -11.36 15.66 7.18
N ALA A 122 -11.52 14.39 6.84
CA ALA A 122 -10.67 13.74 5.85
C ALA A 122 -11.34 13.83 4.48
N HIS A 123 -10.57 13.97 3.41
CA HIS A 123 -11.10 13.99 2.05
C HIS A 123 -10.78 12.67 1.36
N ASN A 124 -11.79 12.05 0.74
CA ASN A 124 -11.63 10.84 -0.05
C ASN A 124 -11.99 11.10 -1.52
N ASN A 125 -11.52 10.26 -2.43
CA ASN A 125 -11.86 10.38 -3.84
C ASN A 125 -13.37 10.15 -4.05
N ASN A 126 -14.02 11.02 -4.82
CA ASN A 126 -15.42 10.87 -5.20
C ASN A 126 -15.53 10.54 -6.69
N VAL A 127 -15.19 11.51 -7.54
CA VAL A 127 -15.23 11.34 -9.00
C VAL A 127 -13.85 11.61 -9.55
N CYS A 128 -13.24 10.62 -10.21
CA CYS A 128 -11.99 10.77 -10.94
C CYS A 128 -11.83 9.62 -11.92
N THR A 129 -11.72 9.90 -13.22
CA THR A 129 -11.34 8.87 -14.19
C THR A 129 -9.83 8.89 -14.38
N GLY A 130 -9.19 7.73 -14.53
CA GLY A 130 -7.72 7.65 -14.67
C GLY A 130 -7.15 8.46 -15.85
N THR A 131 -8.00 8.79 -16.84
CA THR A 131 -7.65 9.67 -17.97
C THR A 131 -7.48 11.14 -17.61
N GLN A 132 -8.03 11.60 -16.48
CA GLN A 132 -8.01 13.01 -16.05
C GLN A 132 -6.84 13.32 -15.09
N GLN A 133 -6.09 12.31 -14.64
CA GLN A 133 -4.98 12.46 -13.68
C GLN A 133 -3.61 12.74 -14.34
N PHE A 134 -3.51 12.68 -15.68
CA PHE A 134 -2.24 12.87 -16.42
C PHE A 134 -2.32 13.99 -17.48
N GLY A 135 -3.17 14.99 -17.25
CA GLY A 135 -3.31 16.16 -18.13
C GLY A 135 -2.20 17.18 -17.95
#